data_AF-A0A7W0JNL2-F1
#
_entry.id   AF-A0A7W0JNL2-F1
#
_cell.length_a   1.000
_cell.length_b   1.000
_cell.length_c   1.000
_cell.angle_alpha   90.00
_cell.angle_beta   90.00
_cell.angle_gamma   90.00
#
_symmetry.space_group_name_H-M   'P 1'
#
loop_
_entity.id
_entity.type
_entity.pdbx_description
1 polymer ?
#
loop_
_entity_poly.entity_id
_entity_poly.type
_entity_poly.pdbx_seq_one_letter_code
_entity_poly.pdbx_strand_id
1 'polypeptide(L)'
;MLLLAVGLRLALDGELNVPPAPGRPPAARPVEPESVAPSPADAPAARRYGEIRAALDTPVVNSVWRALAGRGLLDAAWAVLGPQATATRPVADGLQDRVFADARQLPWQVAATPAALDRTGLNDARPGMAAVLGAYVVTLPRVLVLVAASTDAG
;
A
#
# COMPACT_ATOMS: atom_id res chain seq x y z
N MET A 1 -2.30 3.29 -6.98
CA MET A 1 -1.32 2.75 -6.01
C MET A 1 -1.59 1.31 -5.61
N LEU A 2 -2.77 0.96 -5.07
CA LEU A 2 -3.07 -0.42 -4.65
C LEU A 2 -2.89 -1.46 -5.77
N LEU A 3 -3.49 -1.23 -6.94
CA LEU A 3 -3.34 -2.09 -8.12
C LEU A 3 -1.88 -2.26 -8.55
N LEU A 4 -1.06 -1.20 -8.47
CA LEU A 4 0.36 -1.24 -8.77
C LEU A 4 1.14 -2.08 -7.75
N ALA A 5 0.85 -1.92 -6.44
CA ALA A 5 1.50 -2.70 -5.39
C ALA A 5 1.20 -4.20 -5.53
N VAL A 6 -0.05 -4.55 -5.87
CA VAL A 6 -0.47 -5.92 -6.15
C VAL A 6 0.22 -6.46 -7.41
N GLY A 7 0.23 -5.70 -8.52
CA GLY A 7 0.91 -6.10 -9.75
C GLY A 7 2.40 -6.35 -9.56
N LEU A 8 3.09 -5.48 -8.81
CA LEU A 8 4.50 -5.66 -8.45
C LEU A 8 4.71 -6.88 -7.54
N ARG A 9 3.83 -7.11 -6.56
CA ARG A 9 3.88 -8.29 -5.69
C ARG A 9 3.78 -9.58 -6.52
N LEU A 10 2.79 -9.65 -7.41
CA LEU A 10 2.60 -10.78 -8.32
C LEU A 10 3.82 -10.97 -9.26
N ALA A 11 4.40 -9.87 -9.75
CA ALA A 11 5.60 -9.94 -10.57
C ALA A 11 6.79 -10.55 -9.80
N LEU A 12 7.03 -10.14 -8.56
CA LEU A 12 8.11 -10.67 -7.70
C LEU A 12 7.95 -12.16 -7.40
N ASP A 13 6.72 -12.65 -7.36
CA ASP A 13 6.40 -14.07 -7.17
C ASP A 13 6.45 -14.88 -8.47
N GLY A 14 6.53 -14.20 -9.63
CA GLY A 14 6.41 -14.86 -10.93
C GLY A 14 4.98 -15.32 -11.25
N GLU A 15 3.97 -14.73 -10.61
CA GLU A 15 2.55 -15.07 -10.77
C GLU A 15 1.83 -14.30 -11.89
N LEU A 16 2.56 -13.47 -12.65
CA LEU A 16 2.01 -12.80 -13.82
C LEU A 16 1.96 -13.77 -15.02
N ASN A 17 0.78 -14.36 -15.24
CA ASN A 17 0.57 -15.40 -16.26
C ASN A 17 0.11 -14.85 -17.62
N VAL A 18 -0.14 -13.54 -17.72
CA VAL A 18 -0.61 -12.88 -18.95
C VAL A 18 0.59 -12.33 -19.72
N PRO A 19 0.58 -12.37 -21.08
CA PRO A 19 1.61 -11.73 -21.87
C PRO A 19 1.81 -10.25 -21.48
N PRO A 20 3.05 -9.74 -21.49
CA PRO A 20 3.31 -8.35 -21.13
C PRO A 20 2.61 -7.40 -22.09
N ALA A 21 2.21 -6.22 -21.61
CA ALA A 21 1.61 -5.21 -22.47
C ALA A 21 2.52 -4.87 -23.66
N PRO A 22 1.96 -4.56 -24.83
CA PRO A 22 2.73 -4.13 -25.98
C PRO A 22 3.40 -2.77 -25.74
N GLY A 23 4.61 -2.61 -26.25
CA GLY A 23 5.39 -1.35 -26.15
C GLY A 23 6.68 -1.49 -25.35
N ARG A 24 7.35 -0.37 -25.13
CA ARG A 24 8.56 -0.28 -24.29
C ARG A 24 8.22 0.48 -23.01
N PRO A 25 8.68 0.01 -21.84
CA PRO A 25 8.51 0.76 -20.61
C PRO A 25 9.20 2.12 -20.73
N PRO A 26 8.61 3.19 -20.16
CA PRO A 26 9.24 4.51 -20.16
C PRO A 26 10.58 4.46 -19.44
N ALA A 27 11.52 5.28 -19.88
CA ALA A 27 12.81 5.41 -19.22
C ALA A 27 12.61 5.83 -17.75
N ALA A 28 13.34 5.19 -16.84
CA ALA A 28 13.30 5.54 -15.43
C ALA A 28 13.71 7.01 -15.25
N ARG A 29 12.87 7.78 -14.54
CA ARG A 29 13.16 9.14 -14.14
C ARG A 29 13.17 9.20 -12.61
N PRO A 30 14.24 9.71 -11.98
CA PRO A 30 14.19 10.04 -10.56
C PRO A 30 13.01 10.97 -10.28
N VAL A 31 12.22 10.65 -9.26
CA VAL A 31 11.12 11.51 -8.79
C VAL A 31 11.54 12.05 -7.44
N GLU A 32 11.72 13.36 -7.34
CA GLU A 32 11.84 14.05 -6.06
C GLU A 32 10.45 14.48 -5.59
N PRO A 33 9.98 14.01 -4.43
CA PRO A 33 8.68 14.41 -3.91
C PRO A 33 8.72 15.86 -3.41
N GLU A 34 7.72 16.66 -3.78
CA GLU A 34 7.58 18.06 -3.34
C GLU A 34 7.46 18.20 -1.80
N SER A 35 6.93 17.17 -1.13
CA SER A 35 6.79 17.12 0.33
C SER A 35 6.92 15.68 0.81
N VAL A 36 7.92 15.43 1.66
CA VAL A 36 8.12 14.12 2.29
C VAL A 36 7.27 14.05 3.56
N ALA A 37 6.41 13.04 3.66
CA ALA A 37 5.70 12.77 4.92
C ALA A 37 6.72 12.43 6.02
N PRO A 38 6.56 12.93 7.27
CA PRO A 38 7.52 12.70 8.35
C PRO A 38 7.90 11.23 8.49
N SER A 39 9.17 10.93 8.75
CA SER A 39 9.62 9.55 8.93
C SER A 39 8.81 8.84 10.02
N PRO A 40 8.51 7.54 9.89
CA PRO A 40 7.95 6.76 10.99
C PRO A 40 8.84 6.75 12.24
N ALA A 41 10.16 6.96 12.10
CA ALA A 41 11.08 7.05 13.24
C ALA A 41 10.98 8.39 13.97
N ASP A 42 10.57 9.45 13.27
CA ASP A 42 10.39 10.81 13.81
C ASP A 42 8.94 11.04 14.30
N ALA A 43 8.23 9.94 14.57
CA ALA A 43 6.79 9.94 14.79
C ALA A 43 6.36 10.70 16.05
N PRO A 44 5.64 11.84 15.93
CA PRO A 44 5.20 12.64 17.08
C PRO A 44 4.08 11.97 17.91
N ALA A 45 3.58 10.80 17.49
CA ALA A 45 2.39 10.17 18.07
C ALA A 45 2.46 8.63 18.12
N ALA A 46 3.56 8.07 18.63
CA ALA A 46 3.81 6.61 18.67
C ALA A 46 2.65 5.78 19.25
N ARG A 47 2.00 6.27 20.32
CA ARG A 47 0.83 5.61 20.92
C ARG A 47 -0.35 5.51 19.93
N ARG A 48 -0.72 6.64 19.31
CA ARG A 48 -1.83 6.69 18.36
C ARG A 48 -1.55 5.83 17.12
N TYR A 49 -0.31 5.78 16.67
CA TYR A 49 0.11 4.88 15.59
C TYR A 49 -0.02 3.40 15.97
N GLY A 50 0.19 3.03 17.23
CA GLY A 50 -0.11 1.70 17.75
C GLY A 50 -1.60 1.38 17.65
N GLU A 51 -2.45 2.30 18.11
CA GLU A 51 -3.91 2.14 18.08
C GLU A 51 -4.44 2.02 16.65
N ILE A 52 -3.99 2.87 15.74
CA ILE A 52 -4.38 2.85 14.32
C ILE A 52 -4.00 1.50 13.69
N ARG A 53 -2.77 1.02 13.94
CA ARG A 53 -2.33 -0.29 13.43
C ARG A 53 -3.19 -1.43 13.96
N ALA A 54 -3.48 -1.43 15.26
CA ALA A 54 -4.30 -2.46 15.89
C ALA A 54 -5.75 -2.43 15.36
N ALA A 55 -6.34 -1.24 15.23
CA ALA A 55 -7.72 -1.07 14.78
C ALA A 55 -7.89 -1.40 13.29
N LEU A 56 -6.92 -1.08 12.45
CA LEU A 56 -6.93 -1.40 11.02
C LEU A 56 -6.34 -2.78 10.70
N ASP A 57 -5.77 -3.46 11.69
CA ASP A 57 -5.03 -4.72 11.54
C ASP A 57 -3.98 -4.63 10.42
N THR A 58 -3.11 -3.63 10.53
CA THR A 58 -2.08 -3.34 9.52
C THR A 58 -0.67 -3.28 10.12
N PRO A 59 0.35 -3.79 9.40
CA PRO A 59 1.74 -3.72 9.83
C PRO A 59 2.32 -2.30 9.81
N VAL A 60 1.75 -1.36 9.04
CA VAL A 60 2.35 -0.03 8.83
C VAL A 60 1.35 1.12 8.92
N VAL A 61 1.85 2.27 9.36
CA VAL A 61 1.12 3.54 9.29
C VAL A 61 1.47 4.26 7.99
N ASN A 62 0.50 4.40 7.10
CA ASN A 62 0.71 5.05 5.81
C ASN A 62 1.00 6.56 5.95
N SER A 63 1.35 7.20 4.83
CA SER A 63 1.68 8.63 4.79
C SER A 63 0.52 9.55 5.20
N VAL A 64 -0.73 9.14 5.02
CA VAL A 64 -1.91 9.96 5.36
C VAL A 64 -1.95 10.26 6.85
N TRP A 65 -1.85 9.23 7.69
CA TRP A 65 -1.82 9.38 9.15
C TRP A 65 -0.60 10.20 9.61
N ARG A 66 0.56 9.98 8.97
CA ARG A 66 1.80 10.73 9.29
C ARG A 66 1.68 12.21 8.93
N ALA A 67 1.05 12.53 7.81
CA ALA A 67 0.78 13.90 7.40
C ALA A 67 -0.23 14.58 8.34
N LEU A 68 -1.27 13.88 8.78
CA LEU A 68 -2.21 14.40 9.79
C LEU A 68 -1.53 14.68 11.13
N ALA A 69 -0.62 13.79 11.56
CA ALA A 69 0.17 14.00 12.77
C ALA A 69 1.08 15.22 12.67
N GLY A 70 1.79 15.39 11.54
CA GLY A 70 2.63 16.58 11.29
C GLY A 70 1.85 17.91 11.26
N ARG A 71 0.52 17.85 11.06
CA ARG A 71 -0.39 19.01 11.12
C ARG A 71 -1.13 19.15 12.45
N GLY A 72 -0.90 18.27 13.42
CA GLY A 72 -1.62 18.26 14.70
C GLY A 72 -3.10 17.83 14.59
N LEU A 73 -3.49 17.19 13.48
CA LEU A 73 -4.89 16.81 13.19
C LEU A 73 -5.19 15.33 13.45
N LEU A 74 -4.18 14.54 13.84
CA LEU A 74 -4.31 13.08 13.94
C LEU A 74 -5.40 12.64 14.92
N ASP A 75 -5.42 13.21 16.14
CA ASP A 75 -6.37 12.81 17.17
C ASP A 75 -7.81 13.14 16.79
N ALA A 76 -8.03 14.32 16.18
CA ALA A 76 -9.36 14.73 15.70
C ALA A 76 -9.86 13.82 14.57
N ALA A 77 -9.00 13.54 13.58
CA ALA A 77 -9.34 12.61 12.51
C ALA A 77 -9.63 11.20 13.05
N TRP A 78 -8.83 10.72 14.01
CA TRP A 78 -9.02 9.40 14.59
C TRP A 78 -10.27 9.28 15.45
N ALA A 79 -10.70 10.36 16.14
CA ALA A 79 -11.95 10.35 16.89
C ALA A 79 -13.18 10.09 16.00
N VAL A 80 -13.14 10.55 14.74
CA VAL A 80 -14.21 10.33 13.76
C VAL A 80 -14.10 8.97 13.08
N LEU A 81 -12.89 8.60 12.66
CA LEU A 81 -12.66 7.41 11.83
C LEU A 81 -12.50 6.13 12.67
N GLY A 82 -11.81 6.22 13.80
CA GLY A 82 -11.45 5.07 14.64
C GLY A 82 -12.61 4.13 14.98
N PRO A 83 -13.80 4.62 15.36
CA PRO A 83 -14.95 3.76 15.66
C PRO A 83 -15.40 2.85 14.50
N GLN A 84 -15.12 3.24 13.25
CA GLN A 84 -15.53 2.52 12.04
C GLN A 84 -14.46 1.54 11.55
N ALA A 85 -13.25 1.61 12.09
CA ALA A 85 -12.08 0.86 11.60
C ALA A 85 -12.32 -0.66 11.57
N THR A 86 -12.91 -1.23 12.62
CA THR A 86 -13.18 -2.68 12.67
C THR A 86 -14.33 -3.09 11.75
N ALA A 87 -15.39 -2.27 11.68
CA ALA A 87 -16.58 -2.57 10.87
C ALA A 87 -16.30 -2.57 9.36
N THR A 88 -15.33 -1.77 8.92
CA THR A 88 -14.94 -1.65 7.51
C THR A 88 -14.03 -2.79 7.02
N ARG A 89 -13.55 -3.67 7.91
CA ARG A 89 -12.59 -4.73 7.56
C ARG A 89 -13.11 -5.67 6.45
N PRO A 90 -14.30 -6.29 6.55
CA PRO A 90 -14.74 -7.24 5.53
C PRO A 90 -14.83 -6.63 4.12
N VAL A 91 -15.23 -5.36 4.03
CA VAL A 91 -15.28 -4.62 2.76
C VAL A 91 -13.89 -4.36 2.21
N ALA A 92 -12.92 -4.01 3.08
CA ALA A 92 -11.53 -3.85 2.69
C ALA A 92 -10.88 -5.17 2.23
N ASP A 93 -11.20 -6.31 2.86
CA ASP A 93 -10.73 -7.63 2.41
C ASP A 93 -11.29 -7.96 1.02
N GLY A 94 -12.59 -7.73 0.80
CA GLY A 94 -13.21 -7.91 -0.52
C GLY A 94 -12.60 -7.01 -1.59
N LEU A 95 -12.25 -5.77 -1.26
CA LEU A 95 -11.52 -4.87 -2.17
C LEU A 95 -10.12 -5.42 -2.49
N GLN A 96 -9.39 -5.91 -1.48
CA GLN A 96 -8.08 -6.50 -1.69
C GLN A 96 -8.14 -7.69 -2.65
N ASP A 97 -9.05 -8.64 -2.40
CA ASP A 97 -9.23 -9.84 -3.22
C ASP A 97 -9.60 -9.50 -4.67
N ARG A 98 -10.50 -8.54 -4.84
CA ARG A 98 -10.88 -8.06 -6.18
C ARG A 98 -9.70 -7.47 -6.93
N VAL A 99 -8.88 -6.66 -6.27
CA VAL A 99 -7.69 -6.09 -6.91
C VAL A 99 -6.68 -7.18 -7.29
N PHE A 100 -6.53 -8.24 -6.49
CA PHE A 100 -5.71 -9.40 -6.89
C PHE A 100 -6.25 -10.11 -8.13
N ALA A 101 -7.57 -10.33 -8.18
CA ALA A 101 -8.21 -10.92 -9.35
C ALA A 101 -7.97 -10.06 -10.60
N ASP A 102 -8.21 -8.75 -10.49
CA ASP A 102 -8.03 -7.80 -11.59
C ASP A 102 -6.56 -7.71 -12.03
N ALA A 103 -5.63 -7.61 -11.08
CA ALA A 103 -4.20 -7.49 -11.37
C ALA A 103 -3.65 -8.71 -12.12
N ARG A 104 -4.16 -9.92 -11.86
CA ARG A 104 -3.75 -11.13 -12.59
C ARG A 104 -4.16 -11.11 -14.06
N GLN A 105 -5.20 -10.36 -14.42
CA GLN A 105 -5.71 -10.27 -15.79
C GLN A 105 -5.05 -9.14 -16.60
N LEU A 106 -4.28 -8.25 -15.96
CA LEU A 106 -3.68 -7.12 -16.63
C LEU A 106 -2.36 -7.50 -17.31
N PRO A 107 -2.14 -7.07 -18.57
CA PRO A 107 -0.88 -7.28 -19.26
C PRO A 107 0.15 -6.28 -18.76
N TRP A 108 0.88 -6.59 -17.70
CA TRP A 108 1.84 -5.67 -17.10
C TRP A 108 3.13 -5.55 -17.93
N GLN A 109 3.73 -4.35 -17.96
CA GLN A 109 5.15 -4.17 -18.32
C GLN A 109 5.94 -3.94 -17.04
N VAL A 110 6.49 -5.01 -16.46
CA VAL A 110 7.19 -4.95 -15.17
C VAL A 110 8.53 -5.70 -15.28
N ALA A 111 9.61 -5.03 -14.86
CA ALA A 111 10.97 -5.60 -14.84
C ALA A 111 11.35 -6.26 -13.51
N ALA A 112 10.37 -6.53 -12.64
CA ALA A 112 10.58 -7.06 -11.28
C ALA A 112 10.33 -8.58 -11.16
N THR A 113 10.35 -9.33 -12.26
CA THR A 113 10.25 -10.80 -12.21
C THR A 113 11.48 -11.43 -11.55
N PRO A 114 11.41 -12.64 -10.95
CA PRO A 114 12.58 -13.32 -10.38
C PRO A 114 13.79 -13.35 -11.33
N ALA A 115 13.59 -13.78 -12.57
CA ALA A 115 14.66 -13.84 -13.58
C ALA A 115 15.22 -12.46 -13.99
N ALA A 116 14.46 -11.38 -13.81
CA ALA A 116 14.95 -10.03 -14.03
C ALA A 116 15.78 -9.53 -12.83
N LEU A 117 15.34 -9.84 -11.60
CA LEU A 117 16.11 -9.53 -10.40
C LEU A 117 17.45 -10.28 -10.39
N ASP A 118 17.47 -11.56 -10.76
CA ASP A 118 18.69 -12.37 -10.87
C ASP A 118 19.71 -11.74 -11.82
N ARG A 119 19.27 -11.30 -13.01
CA ARG A 119 20.13 -10.63 -13.99
C ARG A 119 20.74 -9.31 -13.49
N THR A 120 20.07 -8.66 -12.55
CA THR A 120 20.54 -7.41 -11.93
C THR A 120 21.27 -7.62 -10.61
N GLY A 121 21.40 -8.86 -10.13
CA GLY A 121 22.00 -9.16 -8.81
C GLY A 121 21.15 -8.70 -7.61
N LEU A 122 19.84 -8.50 -7.79
CA LEU A 122 18.93 -7.98 -6.76
C LEU A 122 18.08 -9.06 -6.09
N ASN A 123 18.40 -10.34 -6.27
CA ASN A 123 17.61 -11.45 -5.72
C ASN A 123 17.54 -11.42 -4.19
N ASP A 124 18.64 -11.04 -3.53
CA ASP A 124 18.70 -10.94 -2.06
C ASP A 124 17.75 -9.88 -1.49
N ALA A 125 17.39 -8.85 -2.28
CA ALA A 125 16.44 -7.82 -1.88
C ALA A 125 14.98 -8.26 -2.04
N ARG A 126 14.71 -9.36 -2.76
CA ARG A 126 13.35 -9.82 -3.09
C ARG A 126 12.46 -10.05 -1.87
N PRO A 127 12.91 -10.71 -0.78
CA PRO A 127 12.07 -10.89 0.40
C PRO A 127 11.69 -9.56 1.06
N GLY A 128 12.63 -8.61 1.11
CA GLY A 128 12.37 -7.27 1.65
C GLY A 128 11.37 -6.49 0.80
N MET A 129 11.52 -6.51 -0.52
CA MET A 129 10.58 -5.89 -1.45
C MET A 129 9.18 -6.50 -1.32
N ALA A 130 9.09 -7.83 -1.24
CA ALA A 130 7.83 -8.55 -1.04
C ALA A 130 7.15 -8.18 0.29
N ALA A 131 7.92 -8.08 1.39
CA ALA A 131 7.39 -7.67 2.69
C ALA A 131 6.82 -6.25 2.67
N VAL A 132 7.54 -5.30 2.07
CA VAL A 132 7.08 -3.91 1.93
C VAL A 132 5.80 -3.84 1.09
N LEU A 133 5.76 -4.53 -0.06
CA LEU A 133 4.57 -4.57 -0.89
C LEU A 133 3.40 -5.24 -0.18
N GLY A 134 3.64 -6.34 0.52
CA GLY A 134 2.63 -7.02 1.35
C GLY A 134 2.02 -6.09 2.40
N ALA A 135 2.85 -5.28 3.07
CA ALA A 135 2.37 -4.28 4.00
C ALA A 135 1.43 -3.26 3.33
N TYR A 136 1.76 -2.77 2.13
CA TYR A 136 0.89 -1.85 1.39
C TYR A 136 -0.38 -2.49 0.87
N VAL A 137 -0.30 -3.75 0.41
CA VAL A 137 -1.45 -4.53 -0.05
C VAL A 137 -2.50 -4.67 1.05
N VAL A 138 -2.08 -4.85 2.30
CA VAL A 138 -2.99 -4.87 3.47
C VAL A 138 -3.44 -3.47 3.88
N THR A 139 -2.52 -2.51 3.93
CA THR A 139 -2.82 -1.18 4.51
C THR A 139 -3.74 -0.33 3.63
N LEU A 140 -3.53 -0.35 2.31
CA LEU A 140 -4.23 0.58 1.41
C LEU A 140 -5.74 0.32 1.34
N PRO A 141 -6.25 -0.93 1.19
CA PRO A 141 -7.68 -1.19 1.21
C PRO A 141 -8.33 -0.73 2.52
N ARG A 142 -7.69 -1.02 3.67
CA ARG A 142 -8.19 -0.65 5.00
C ARG A 142 -8.37 0.85 5.14
N VAL A 143 -7.38 1.64 4.70
CA VAL A 143 -7.45 3.11 4.75
C VAL A 143 -8.46 3.66 3.75
N LEU A 144 -8.50 3.15 2.51
CA LEU A 144 -9.41 3.63 1.47
C LEU A 144 -10.87 3.44 1.85
N VAL A 145 -11.23 2.23 2.31
CA VAL A 145 -12.61 1.92 2.72
C VAL A 145 -12.99 2.70 3.96
N LEU A 146 -12.08 2.84 4.93
CA LEU A 146 -12.35 3.65 6.13
C LEU A 146 -12.67 5.11 5.79
N VAL A 147 -11.90 5.72 4.89
CA VAL A 147 -12.14 7.10 4.46
C VAL A 147 -13.44 7.21 3.66
N ALA A 148 -13.72 6.26 2.76
CA ALA A 148 -14.96 6.26 1.98
C ALA A 148 -16.21 6.07 2.86
N ALA A 149 -16.18 5.17 3.84
CA ALA A 149 -17.29 4.95 4.75
C ALA A 149 -17.60 6.19 5.61
N SER A 150 -16.59 7.03 5.87
CA SER A 150 -16.75 8.25 6.65
C SER A 150 -17.49 9.37 5.92
N THR A 151 -17.55 9.34 4.59
CA THR A 151 -18.30 10.33 3.79
C THR A 151 -19.78 9.99 3.63
N ASP A 152 -20.18 8.74 3.86
CA ASP A 152 -21.58 8.29 3.75
C ASP A 152 -22.37 8.52 5.06
N ALA A 153 -21.68 8.88 6.15
CA ALA A 153 -22.25 9.07 7.49
C ALA A 153 -22.49 10.55 7.85
N GLY A 154 -22.31 11.49 6.91
CA GLY A 154 -22.53 12.94 7.09
C GLY A 154 -23.60 13.48 6.16
#